data_AF-A0A9E0IP77-F1
#
_entry.id   AF-A0A9E0IP77-F1
#
_cell.length_a   1.000
_cell.length_b   1.000
_cell.length_c   1.000
_cell.angle_alpha   90.00
_cell.angle_beta   90.00
_cell.angle_gamma   90.00
#
_symmetry.space_group_name_H-M   'P 1'
#
loop_
_entity.id
_entity.type
_entity.pdbx_description
1 polymer ?
#
loop_
_entity_poly.entity_id
_entity_poly.type
_entity_poly.pdbx_seq_one_letter_code
_entity_poly.pdbx_strand_id
1 'polypeptide(L)'
;MTRSILTTFLALGALSLTACIGSIDDTPPGGGGGGGGGGGGGGGGGGGGTGLAAVAKQAFEQDVYPILSSTTAGKGCATSGCHGVSPGSTPFVGATLAVAYDQAIGFSSVVGNFTTTGAPIYSKMVPGPHQGRTYDAAEQAAVAGWLDAEVAARAAGGGGGGGGGGGESPAQVSDRLMREWSGCMKQTDFDAANVAAAWANTGSDEGNCEVCHEAGYAAFIATENRTRMFNAISTDRFFMMSFFTPDITDLANATMKINEAAILRVADALPPHTEHPRFNPNDNGGQDALLQFYTAAMAHKTAGTCDPPRLLN
;
A
#
# COMPACT_ATOMS: atom_id res chain seq x y z
N MET A 1 -18.31 52.48 -36.74
CA MET A 1 -18.43 52.39 -35.26
C MET A 1 -17.81 51.06 -34.83
N THR A 2 -16.53 51.12 -34.47
CA THR A 2 -15.67 49.99 -34.10
C THR A 2 -15.78 49.77 -32.59
N ARG A 3 -16.31 48.62 -32.15
CA ARG A 3 -16.32 48.23 -30.73
C ARG A 3 -15.24 47.18 -30.50
N SER A 4 -14.17 47.62 -29.83
CA SER A 4 -13.11 46.78 -29.25
C SER A 4 -13.71 45.86 -28.18
N ILE A 5 -13.48 44.55 -28.32
CA ILE A 5 -13.72 43.56 -27.28
C ILE A 5 -12.41 43.41 -26.51
N LEU A 6 -12.42 43.84 -25.25
CA LEU A 6 -11.29 43.77 -24.34
C LEU A 6 -11.22 42.35 -23.76
N THR A 7 -10.17 41.62 -24.12
CA THR A 7 -9.88 40.27 -23.61
C THR A 7 -9.26 40.39 -22.21
N THR A 8 -10.00 40.01 -21.17
CA THR A 8 -9.47 39.88 -19.81
C THR A 8 -8.94 38.46 -19.61
N PHE A 9 -7.61 38.29 -19.63
CA PHE A 9 -6.95 37.09 -19.16
C PHE A 9 -6.96 37.08 -17.62
N LEU A 10 -7.80 36.23 -17.04
CA LEU A 10 -7.74 35.91 -15.61
C LEU A 10 -6.68 34.81 -15.43
N ALA A 11 -5.52 35.16 -14.90
CA ALA A 11 -4.50 34.20 -14.50
C ALA A 11 -4.96 33.51 -13.21
N LEU A 12 -5.44 32.27 -13.30
CA LEU A 12 -5.55 31.39 -12.13
C LEU A 12 -4.12 31.03 -11.70
N GLY A 13 -3.65 31.70 -10.65
CA GLY A 13 -2.46 31.26 -9.92
C GLY A 13 -2.78 29.95 -9.20
N ALA A 14 -2.10 28.88 -9.60
CA ALA A 14 -2.08 27.63 -8.86
C ALA A 14 -1.42 27.88 -7.49
N LEU A 15 -2.25 27.96 -6.45
CA LEU A 15 -1.78 27.85 -5.06
C LEU A 15 -1.58 26.36 -4.77
N SER A 16 -0.34 25.88 -4.90
CA SER A 16 0.09 24.62 -4.31
C SER A 16 0.24 24.83 -2.80
N LEU A 17 -0.83 24.63 -2.04
CA LEU A 17 -0.73 24.43 -0.59
C LEU A 17 -0.29 22.99 -0.35
N THR A 18 0.97 22.82 0.04
CA THR A 18 1.44 21.59 0.67
C THR A 18 0.86 21.55 2.09
N ALA A 19 -0.21 20.80 2.30
CA ALA A 19 -0.81 20.61 3.61
C ALA A 19 0.10 19.75 4.51
N CYS A 20 0.82 20.42 5.42
CA CYS A 20 1.21 19.86 6.70
C CYS A 20 -0.05 19.87 7.63
N ILE A 21 -0.16 19.35 8.85
CA ILE A 21 0.77 18.90 9.89
C ILE A 21 -0.16 18.29 10.95
N GLY A 22 0.06 17.06 11.40
CA GLY A 22 -0.54 16.57 12.64
C GLY A 22 0.27 17.09 13.83
N SER A 23 -0.34 17.96 14.63
CA SER A 23 0.16 18.36 15.94
C SER A 23 0.28 17.15 16.86
N ILE A 24 1.28 17.24 17.74
CA ILE A 24 1.50 16.38 18.90
C ILE A 24 0.28 16.48 19.82
N ASP A 25 -0.35 15.34 20.13
CA ASP A 25 -1.30 15.22 21.24
C ASP A 25 -0.53 15.25 22.56
N ASP A 26 -0.74 16.30 23.35
CA ASP A 26 -0.53 16.28 24.80
C ASP A 26 -1.82 15.84 25.49
N THR A 27 -2.00 14.55 25.74
CA THR A 27 -2.87 14.07 26.83
C THR A 27 -2.19 12.94 27.59
N PRO A 28 -2.01 13.09 28.92
CA PRO A 28 -2.81 12.29 29.86
C PRO A 28 -3.16 13.07 31.17
N PRO A 29 -4.02 12.58 32.09
CA PRO A 29 -4.30 11.16 32.36
C PRO A 29 -5.75 10.75 32.72
N GLY A 30 -6.05 9.49 32.42
CA GLY A 30 -7.16 8.71 32.99
C GLY A 30 -7.44 7.54 32.05
N GLY A 31 -7.44 6.26 32.44
CA GLY A 31 -7.48 5.62 33.74
C GLY A 31 -8.33 4.35 33.56
N GLY A 32 -7.79 3.19 33.95
CA GLY A 32 -8.47 1.87 33.90
C GLY A 32 -8.10 1.08 32.65
N GLY A 33 -7.27 0.03 32.73
CA GLY A 33 -7.63 -1.29 33.27
C GLY A 33 -8.08 -2.15 32.07
N GLY A 34 -7.58 -3.34 31.77
CA GLY A 34 -6.77 -4.33 32.45
C GLY A 34 -6.87 -5.62 31.62
N GLY A 35 -5.87 -6.51 31.74
CA GLY A 35 -5.90 -7.89 31.23
C GLY A 35 -5.71 -8.03 29.71
N GLY A 36 -4.89 -8.92 29.16
CA GLY A 36 -4.11 -10.02 29.71
C GLY A 36 -3.78 -11.01 28.58
N GLY A 37 -2.53 -11.51 28.55
CA GLY A 37 -2.08 -12.72 27.82
C GLY A 37 -2.04 -12.62 26.29
N GLY A 38 -1.03 -13.09 25.57
CA GLY A 38 0.08 -13.99 25.89
C GLY A 38 0.46 -14.74 24.61
N GLY A 39 1.75 -14.90 24.33
CA GLY A 39 2.28 -15.87 23.34
C GLY A 39 2.37 -15.37 21.90
N GLY A 40 3.44 -15.59 21.12
CA GLY A 40 4.63 -16.40 21.34
C GLY A 40 5.88 -15.69 20.82
N GLY A 41 6.96 -15.86 21.58
CA GLY A 41 8.30 -15.52 21.14
C GLY A 41 8.76 -16.49 20.06
N GLY A 42 9.10 -15.95 18.89
CA GLY A 42 9.95 -16.60 17.91
C GLY A 42 11.34 -15.96 17.98
N GLY A 43 12.13 -16.34 18.97
CA GLY A 43 13.55 -16.01 19.02
C GLY A 43 14.28 -16.78 17.92
N GLY A 44 14.39 -16.19 16.74
CA GLY A 44 15.21 -16.70 15.65
C GLY A 44 16.68 -16.53 16.01
N GLY A 45 17.28 -17.59 16.56
CA GLY A 45 18.73 -17.68 16.74
C GLY A 45 19.41 -17.43 15.40
N GLY A 46 20.26 -16.39 15.35
CA GLY A 46 21.09 -16.05 14.21
C GLY A 46 22.05 -17.19 13.90
N GLY A 47 21.62 -18.11 13.05
CA GLY A 47 22.54 -18.97 12.32
C GLY A 47 23.38 -18.08 11.42
N GLY A 48 24.68 -17.99 11.71
CA GLY A 48 25.66 -17.22 10.96
C GLY A 48 25.81 -17.71 9.53
N GLY A 49 24.85 -17.39 8.66
CA GLY A 49 25.01 -17.48 7.24
C GLY A 49 25.99 -16.40 6.81
N THR A 50 27.23 -16.76 6.45
CA THR A 50 28.25 -15.83 5.97
C THR A 50 27.98 -15.33 4.53
N GLY A 51 26.72 -15.36 4.09
CA GLY A 51 26.31 -15.04 2.73
C GLY A 51 25.94 -13.57 2.58
N LEU A 52 26.03 -13.05 1.34
CA LEU A 52 25.67 -11.67 1.02
C LEU A 52 24.23 -11.29 1.42
N ALA A 53 23.30 -12.25 1.44
CA ALA A 53 21.95 -12.03 1.96
C ALA A 53 21.93 -11.67 3.46
N ALA A 54 22.79 -12.29 4.27
CA ALA A 54 22.92 -11.94 5.69
C ALA A 54 23.54 -10.55 5.87
N VAL A 55 24.48 -10.17 4.99
CA VAL A 55 25.06 -8.81 4.98
C VAL A 55 23.98 -7.77 4.65
N ALA A 56 23.14 -8.01 3.65
CA ALA A 56 22.04 -7.12 3.29
C ALA A 56 21.02 -6.99 4.45
N LYS A 57 20.62 -8.11 5.04
CA LYS A 57 19.75 -8.12 6.22
C LYS A 57 20.36 -7.37 7.41
N GLN A 58 21.64 -7.58 7.69
CA GLN A 58 22.35 -6.90 8.76
C GLN A 58 22.40 -5.39 8.52
N ALA A 59 22.72 -4.95 7.30
CA ALA A 59 22.73 -3.53 6.93
C ALA A 59 21.35 -2.89 7.11
N PHE A 60 20.28 -3.60 6.71
CA PHE A 60 18.92 -3.13 6.98
C PHE A 60 18.66 -2.98 8.49
N GLU A 61 18.94 -4.02 9.27
CA GLU A 61 18.62 -4.07 10.69
C GLU A 61 19.39 -3.03 11.50
N GLN A 62 20.65 -2.78 11.15
CA GLN A 62 21.53 -1.85 11.85
C GLN A 62 21.34 -0.40 11.41
N ASP A 63 21.24 -0.17 10.09
CA ASP A 63 21.36 1.18 9.55
C ASP A 63 20.03 1.73 9.04
N VAL A 64 19.16 0.90 8.45
CA VAL A 64 17.93 1.36 7.79
C VAL A 64 16.74 1.33 8.75
N TYR A 65 16.55 0.25 9.52
CA TYR A 65 15.39 0.12 10.39
C TYR A 65 15.28 1.24 11.43
N PRO A 66 16.35 1.71 12.10
CA PRO A 66 16.26 2.86 13.01
C PRO A 66 15.78 4.14 12.32
N ILE A 67 16.11 4.32 11.03
CA ILE A 67 15.64 5.45 10.23
C ILE A 67 14.15 5.31 9.99
N LEU A 68 13.69 4.16 9.50
CA LEU A 68 12.28 3.92 9.14
C LEU A 68 11.36 3.93 10.37
N SER A 69 11.82 3.36 11.49
CA SER A 69 11.05 3.22 12.73
C SER A 69 11.13 4.45 13.64
N SER A 70 12.03 5.40 13.36
CA SER A 70 12.14 6.65 14.11
C SER A 70 10.79 7.35 14.19
N THR A 71 10.37 7.73 15.40
CA THR A 71 9.16 8.51 15.68
C THR A 71 9.43 10.01 15.73
N THR A 72 10.65 10.44 15.40
CA THR A 72 11.05 11.85 15.44
C THR A 72 10.26 12.64 14.39
N ALA A 73 9.66 13.78 14.78
CA ALA A 73 8.88 14.61 13.86
C ALA A 73 9.70 14.99 12.62
N GLY A 74 9.10 14.85 11.43
CA GLY A 74 9.78 15.06 10.15
C GLY A 74 10.74 13.95 9.72
N LYS A 75 10.96 12.93 10.55
CA LYS A 75 11.78 11.76 10.28
C LYS A 75 11.00 10.45 10.42
N GLY A 76 11.54 9.41 9.81
CA GLY A 76 10.97 8.07 9.79
C GLY A 76 9.68 7.89 9.01
N CYS A 77 9.33 6.63 8.82
CA CYS A 77 8.21 6.17 8.01
C CYS A 77 7.08 5.57 8.88
N ALA A 78 7.41 5.07 10.07
CA ALA A 78 6.42 4.60 11.05
C ALA A 78 5.70 5.74 11.80
N THR A 79 6.32 6.93 11.89
CA THR A 79 5.77 8.09 12.58
C THR A 79 4.35 8.39 12.09
N SER A 80 3.42 8.59 13.03
CA SER A 80 2.01 8.91 12.74
C SER A 80 1.23 7.81 12.00
N GLY A 81 1.73 6.57 11.98
CA GLY A 81 1.00 5.43 11.41
C GLY A 81 1.00 5.38 9.88
N CYS A 82 1.86 6.14 9.19
CA CYS A 82 1.86 6.19 7.72
C CYS A 82 2.27 4.87 7.05
N HIS A 83 3.27 4.18 7.61
CA HIS A 83 3.77 2.91 7.06
C HIS A 83 4.05 1.84 8.13
N GLY A 84 3.51 2.04 9.35
CA GLY A 84 3.51 1.04 10.41
C GLY A 84 2.41 -0.01 10.22
N VAL A 85 2.09 -0.76 11.28
CA VAL A 85 1.05 -1.82 11.27
C VAL A 85 -0.40 -1.28 11.31
N SER A 86 -0.62 -0.06 10.84
CA SER A 86 -1.94 0.57 10.78
C SER A 86 -2.79 -0.08 9.69
N PRO A 87 -4.11 -0.22 9.87
CA PRO A 87 -5.00 -0.58 8.78
C PRO A 87 -4.80 0.36 7.58
N GLY A 88 -4.62 -0.25 6.40
CA GLY A 88 -4.53 0.35 5.07
C GLY A 88 -3.43 1.39 4.79
N SER A 89 -2.42 1.49 5.64
CA SER A 89 -1.08 1.87 5.17
C SER A 89 -0.44 0.70 4.40
N THR A 90 0.58 0.96 3.57
CA THR A 90 1.54 -0.09 3.18
C THR A 90 2.40 -0.40 4.40
N PRO A 91 2.20 -1.53 5.12
CA PRO A 91 2.75 -1.74 6.45
C PRO A 91 4.16 -2.34 6.35
N PHE A 92 5.07 -1.63 5.69
CA PHE A 92 6.41 -2.12 5.42
C PHE A 92 7.40 -1.84 6.56
N VAL A 93 7.05 -0.94 7.48
CA VAL A 93 7.85 -0.70 8.67
C VAL A 93 7.38 -1.64 9.77
N GLY A 94 8.17 -2.67 10.03
CA GLY A 94 7.79 -3.68 10.99
C GLY A 94 7.70 -3.19 12.42
N ALA A 95 6.71 -3.72 13.14
CA ALA A 95 6.48 -3.42 14.55
C ALA A 95 7.66 -3.84 15.44
N THR A 96 8.47 -4.80 14.99
CA THR A 96 9.69 -5.22 15.66
C THR A 96 10.80 -5.43 14.63
N LEU A 97 12.05 -5.29 15.06
CA LEU A 97 13.23 -5.58 14.23
C LEU A 97 13.18 -6.98 13.61
N ALA A 98 12.69 -7.96 14.38
CA ALA A 98 12.63 -9.37 13.98
C ALA A 98 11.82 -9.64 12.71
N VAL A 99 10.84 -8.78 12.38
CA VAL A 99 9.97 -8.92 11.19
C VAL A 99 10.18 -7.81 10.16
N ALA A 100 10.91 -6.75 10.52
CA ALA A 100 10.98 -5.53 9.73
C ALA A 100 11.69 -5.72 8.39
N TYR A 101 12.75 -6.53 8.35
CA TYR A 101 13.49 -6.80 7.10
C TYR A 101 12.57 -7.48 6.07
N ASP A 102 11.97 -8.62 6.46
CA ASP A 102 11.11 -9.41 5.59
C ASP A 102 9.87 -8.63 5.12
N GLN A 103 9.35 -7.73 5.97
CA GLN A 103 8.28 -6.82 5.60
C GLN A 103 8.76 -5.77 4.60
N ALA A 104 9.88 -5.08 4.85
CA ALA A 104 10.38 -4.03 3.98
C ALA A 104 10.70 -4.53 2.57
N ILE A 105 11.49 -5.61 2.45
CA ILE A 105 11.80 -6.22 1.14
C ILE A 105 10.58 -6.85 0.47
N GLY A 106 9.48 -6.97 1.23
CA GLY A 106 8.31 -7.66 0.78
C GLY A 106 7.32 -6.87 -0.04
N PHE A 107 7.46 -5.55 -0.03
CA PHE A 107 6.64 -4.67 -0.83
C PHE A 107 7.47 -4.16 -2.00
N SER A 108 7.17 -4.61 -3.22
CA SER A 108 7.80 -4.07 -4.44
C SER A 108 7.53 -2.57 -4.61
N SER A 109 6.43 -2.06 -4.05
CA SER A 109 6.12 -0.63 -3.93
C SER A 109 7.06 0.15 -2.99
N VAL A 110 7.95 -0.54 -2.27
CA VAL A 110 8.95 0.01 -1.34
C VAL A 110 10.35 -0.21 -1.91
N VAL A 111 10.70 -1.44 -2.28
CA VAL A 111 12.06 -1.78 -2.71
C VAL A 111 12.26 -1.81 -4.21
N GLY A 112 11.19 -1.90 -5.02
CA GLY A 112 11.26 -1.93 -6.47
C GLY A 112 12.28 -2.95 -7.01
N ASN A 113 13.27 -2.46 -7.76
CA ASN A 113 14.38 -3.26 -8.29
C ASN A 113 15.65 -3.23 -7.39
N PHE A 114 15.53 -2.73 -6.17
CA PHE A 114 16.60 -2.52 -5.20
C PHE A 114 17.68 -1.51 -5.60
N THR A 115 17.46 -0.67 -6.63
CA THR A 115 18.39 0.43 -6.96
C THR A 115 17.88 1.74 -6.37
N THR A 116 18.77 2.68 -6.06
CA THR A 116 18.36 4.02 -5.56
C THR A 116 17.38 4.74 -6.49
N THR A 117 17.47 4.48 -7.80
CA THR A 117 16.54 5.03 -8.80
C THR A 117 15.21 4.30 -8.90
N GLY A 118 15.19 2.98 -8.67
CA GLY A 118 14.00 2.16 -8.85
C GLY A 118 13.32 1.72 -7.56
N ALA A 119 13.91 1.97 -6.39
CA ALA A 119 13.36 1.67 -5.08
C ALA A 119 12.66 2.90 -4.48
N PRO A 120 11.31 2.91 -4.37
CA PRO A 120 10.57 4.04 -3.81
C PRO A 120 10.97 4.45 -2.40
N ILE A 121 11.48 3.53 -1.58
CA ILE A 121 12.03 3.82 -0.24
C ILE A 121 13.17 4.85 -0.28
N TYR A 122 13.88 4.95 -1.41
CA TYR A 122 14.92 5.96 -1.66
C TYR A 122 14.41 7.07 -2.58
N SER A 123 13.87 6.73 -3.76
CA SER A 123 13.55 7.71 -4.80
C SER A 123 12.39 8.65 -4.46
N LYS A 124 11.51 8.27 -3.51
CA LYS A 124 10.48 9.19 -3.00
C LYS A 124 11.00 10.15 -1.93
N MET A 125 12.16 9.87 -1.34
CA MET A 125 12.77 10.66 -0.26
C MET A 125 13.88 11.59 -0.77
N VAL A 126 14.40 11.32 -1.98
CA VAL A 126 15.56 11.98 -2.61
C VAL A 126 15.26 12.22 -4.10
N PRO A 127 15.33 13.46 -4.63
CA PRO A 127 15.68 14.72 -3.98
C PRO A 127 14.48 15.44 -3.33
N GLY A 128 13.26 14.98 -3.57
CA GLY A 128 12.03 15.62 -3.11
C GLY A 128 11.48 14.99 -1.85
N PRO A 129 10.77 15.75 -1.01
CA PRO A 129 10.26 15.20 0.23
C PRO A 129 9.01 14.35 -0.01
N HIS A 130 9.00 13.12 0.50
CA HIS A 130 7.77 12.36 0.64
C HIS A 130 6.97 12.96 1.80
N GLN A 131 5.91 13.71 1.49
CA GLN A 131 5.06 14.37 2.51
C GLN A 131 5.86 15.27 3.46
N GLY A 132 6.76 16.10 2.93
CA GLY A 132 7.61 16.98 3.74
C GLY A 132 8.78 16.29 4.44
N ARG A 133 8.98 14.98 4.25
CA ARG A 133 10.08 14.20 4.85
C ARG A 133 11.17 13.92 3.82
N THR A 134 12.43 14.06 4.23
CA THR A 134 13.59 13.68 3.42
C THR A 134 14.61 12.97 4.31
N TYR A 135 15.51 12.22 3.68
CA TYR A 135 16.66 11.66 4.38
C TYR A 135 17.78 12.71 4.45
N ASP A 136 18.42 12.82 5.60
CA ASP A 136 19.71 13.52 5.68
C ASP A 136 20.82 12.72 4.97
N ALA A 137 22.01 13.30 4.82
CA ALA A 137 23.09 12.68 4.04
C ALA A 137 23.53 11.32 4.60
N ALA A 138 23.49 11.13 5.93
CA ALA A 138 23.86 9.86 6.56
C ALA A 138 22.75 8.82 6.33
N GLU A 139 21.49 9.22 6.47
CA GLU A 139 20.33 8.38 6.19
C GLU A 139 20.29 7.94 4.71
N GLN A 140 20.59 8.85 3.78
CA GLN A 140 20.71 8.53 2.35
C GLN A 140 21.80 7.48 2.11
N ALA A 141 22.98 7.66 2.70
CA ALA A 141 24.09 6.73 2.57
C ALA A 141 23.76 5.34 3.14
N ALA A 142 23.07 5.28 4.28
CA ALA A 142 22.61 4.04 4.90
C ALA A 142 21.62 3.28 4.01
N VAL A 143 20.57 3.95 3.53
CA VAL A 143 19.56 3.33 2.66
C VAL A 143 20.18 2.90 1.32
N ALA A 144 21.03 3.73 0.71
CA ALA A 144 21.75 3.37 -0.52
C ALA A 144 22.67 2.17 -0.32
N GLY A 145 23.44 2.14 0.78
CA GLY A 145 24.34 1.03 1.09
C GLY A 145 23.62 -0.30 1.31
N TRP A 146 22.46 -0.28 1.97
CA TRP A 146 21.60 -1.47 2.07
C TRP A 146 21.06 -1.92 0.71
N LEU A 147 20.57 -0.99 -0.11
CA LEU A 147 20.09 -1.29 -1.47
C LEU A 147 21.18 -1.92 -2.35
N ASP A 148 22.41 -1.40 -2.28
CA ASP A 148 23.57 -1.99 -2.97
C ASP A 148 23.89 -3.41 -2.45
N ALA A 149 23.78 -3.64 -1.14
CA ALA A 149 23.95 -4.97 -0.55
C ALA A 149 22.87 -5.96 -1.02
N GLU A 150 21.61 -5.53 -1.15
CA GLU A 150 20.52 -6.33 -1.74
C GLU A 150 20.80 -6.71 -3.19
N VAL A 151 21.24 -5.76 -4.01
CA VAL A 151 21.61 -6.03 -5.41
C VAL A 151 22.75 -7.05 -5.48
N ALA A 152 23.79 -6.90 -4.67
CA ALA A 152 24.91 -7.83 -4.61
C ALA A 152 24.46 -9.24 -4.16
N ALA A 153 23.62 -9.33 -3.13
CA ALA A 153 23.08 -10.60 -2.64
C ALA A 153 22.29 -11.34 -3.72
N ARG A 154 21.45 -10.62 -4.47
CA ARG A 154 20.62 -11.19 -5.55
C ARG A 154 21.45 -11.58 -6.77
N ALA A 155 22.44 -10.79 -7.14
CA ALA A 155 23.35 -11.09 -8.25
C ALA A 155 24.17 -12.36 -8.00
N ALA A 156 24.52 -12.64 -6.74
CA ALA A 156 25.25 -13.85 -6.36
C ALA A 156 24.39 -15.13 -6.33
N GLY A 157 23.13 -15.07 -6.79
CA GLY A 157 22.20 -16.19 -6.67
C GLY A 157 21.70 -16.44 -5.24
N GLY A 158 22.12 -15.61 -4.28
CA GLY A 158 21.60 -15.55 -2.92
C GLY A 158 20.31 -14.75 -2.84
N GLY A 159 19.45 -14.84 -3.86
CA GLY A 159 18.10 -14.29 -3.78
C GLY A 159 17.48 -14.81 -2.49
N GLY A 160 17.08 -13.90 -1.61
CA GLY A 160 16.81 -14.07 -0.17
C GLY A 160 15.76 -15.12 0.20
N GLY A 161 15.95 -16.35 -0.26
CA GLY A 161 15.39 -17.55 0.31
C GLY A 161 16.18 -17.81 1.57
N GLY A 162 15.60 -17.41 2.71
CA GLY A 162 16.04 -17.85 4.01
C GLY A 162 16.33 -19.35 3.96
N GLY A 163 17.60 -19.69 4.16
CA GLY A 163 18.03 -21.08 4.20
C GLY A 163 17.31 -21.82 5.33
N GLY A 164 16.61 -22.88 4.96
CA GLY A 164 16.29 -24.00 5.86
C GLY A 164 15.10 -23.78 6.79
N GLY A 165 13.89 -23.60 6.24
CA GLY A 165 12.67 -23.53 7.07
C GLY A 165 11.33 -23.42 6.36
N GLY A 166 11.23 -23.72 5.06
CA GLY A 166 10.00 -24.19 4.40
C GLY A 166 8.74 -23.30 4.28
N GLY A 167 8.79 -22.00 4.56
CA GLY A 167 7.64 -21.09 4.41
C GLY A 167 7.89 -19.91 3.48
N GLU A 168 6.85 -19.44 2.79
CA GLU A 168 6.89 -18.16 2.06
C GLU A 168 7.00 -16.98 3.04
N SER A 169 7.76 -15.94 2.68
CA SER A 169 7.78 -14.69 3.43
C SER A 169 6.48 -13.91 3.24
N PRO A 170 6.14 -12.95 4.14
CA PRO A 170 4.95 -12.08 3.99
C PRO A 170 4.83 -11.43 2.60
N ALA A 171 5.98 -11.07 2.02
CA ALA A 171 6.15 -10.59 0.66
C ALA A 171 5.59 -11.54 -0.40
N GLN A 172 6.09 -12.77 -0.35
CA GLN A 172 5.86 -13.82 -1.33
C GLN A 172 4.41 -14.26 -1.24
N VAL A 173 3.88 -14.39 -0.02
CA VAL A 173 2.45 -14.63 0.22
C VAL A 173 1.60 -13.52 -0.36
N SER A 174 1.94 -12.25 -0.12
CA SER A 174 1.18 -11.11 -0.65
C SER A 174 1.22 -11.04 -2.18
N ASP A 175 2.40 -11.19 -2.79
CA ASP A 175 2.59 -11.21 -4.24
C ASP A 175 1.79 -12.37 -4.88
N ARG A 176 1.94 -13.57 -4.33
CA ARG A 176 1.20 -14.77 -4.77
C ARG A 176 -0.30 -14.55 -4.67
N LEU A 177 -0.80 -14.08 -3.53
CA LEU A 177 -2.23 -13.84 -3.33
C LEU A 177 -2.79 -12.82 -4.33
N MET A 178 -2.10 -11.71 -4.56
CA MET A 178 -2.52 -10.70 -5.53
C MET A 178 -2.54 -11.27 -6.96
N ARG A 179 -1.50 -12.02 -7.35
CA ARG A 179 -1.41 -12.68 -8.66
C ARG A 179 -2.51 -13.71 -8.84
N GLU A 180 -2.71 -14.59 -7.88
CA GLU A 180 -3.78 -15.59 -7.90
C GLU A 180 -5.15 -14.92 -8.01
N TRP A 181 -5.41 -13.91 -7.17
CA TRP A 181 -6.65 -13.15 -7.16
C TRP A 181 -6.95 -12.49 -8.50
N SER A 182 -5.91 -11.93 -9.14
CA SER A 182 -6.00 -11.35 -10.48
C SER A 182 -6.53 -12.32 -11.54
N GLY A 183 -6.25 -13.63 -11.38
CA GLY A 183 -6.77 -14.69 -12.25
C GLY A 183 -8.15 -15.22 -11.83
N CYS A 184 -8.51 -15.12 -10.54
CA CYS A 184 -9.81 -15.57 -10.04
C CYS A 184 -10.96 -14.61 -10.34
N MET A 185 -10.66 -13.32 -10.54
CA MET A 185 -11.62 -12.33 -10.99
C MET A 185 -12.09 -12.62 -12.43
N LYS A 186 -13.38 -12.43 -12.73
CA LYS A 186 -13.91 -12.53 -14.10
C LYS A 186 -14.76 -11.32 -14.46
N GLN A 187 -14.63 -10.88 -15.72
CA GLN A 187 -15.43 -9.76 -16.23
C GLN A 187 -16.92 -10.07 -16.09
N THR A 188 -17.35 -11.31 -16.33
CA THR A 188 -18.76 -11.72 -16.24
C THR A 188 -19.32 -11.54 -14.83
N ASP A 189 -18.54 -11.88 -13.80
CA ASP A 189 -18.98 -11.73 -12.40
C ASP A 189 -18.96 -10.26 -11.97
N PHE A 190 -17.96 -9.51 -12.44
CA PHE A 190 -17.86 -8.07 -12.21
C PHE A 190 -19.05 -7.31 -12.83
N ASP A 191 -19.43 -7.68 -14.06
CA ASP A 191 -20.59 -7.13 -14.75
C ASP A 191 -21.90 -7.53 -14.07
N ALA A 192 -22.03 -8.79 -13.65
CA ALA A 192 -23.23 -9.31 -12.97
C ALA A 192 -23.42 -8.68 -11.59
N ALA A 193 -22.34 -8.39 -10.88
CA ALA A 193 -22.37 -7.69 -9.60
C ALA A 193 -22.55 -6.16 -9.75
N ASN A 194 -22.56 -5.64 -10.98
CA ASN A 194 -22.73 -4.22 -11.27
C ASN A 194 -21.70 -3.29 -10.60
N VAL A 195 -20.47 -3.77 -10.37
CA VAL A 195 -19.44 -3.05 -9.59
C VAL A 195 -19.14 -1.66 -10.19
N ALA A 196 -18.93 -1.61 -11.51
CA ALA A 196 -18.57 -0.36 -12.18
C ALA A 196 -19.62 0.74 -12.02
N ALA A 197 -20.89 0.45 -12.32
CA ALA A 197 -21.94 1.45 -12.19
C ALA A 197 -22.22 1.81 -10.73
N ALA A 198 -22.16 0.85 -9.81
CA ALA A 198 -22.38 1.10 -8.39
C ALA A 198 -21.34 2.09 -7.82
N TRP A 199 -20.05 1.87 -8.10
CA TRP A 199 -18.96 2.75 -7.64
C TRP A 199 -18.88 4.06 -8.41
N ALA A 200 -19.08 4.06 -9.72
CA ALA A 200 -19.10 5.29 -10.53
C ALA A 200 -20.13 6.29 -9.99
N ASN A 201 -21.31 5.78 -9.63
CA ASN A 201 -22.44 6.56 -9.15
C ASN A 201 -22.48 6.73 -7.62
N THR A 202 -21.53 6.20 -6.84
CA THR A 202 -21.46 6.51 -5.41
C THR A 202 -21.30 8.01 -5.24
N GLY A 203 -22.27 8.64 -4.56
CA GLY A 203 -22.30 10.08 -4.37
C GLY A 203 -21.38 10.49 -3.22
N SER A 204 -20.70 11.62 -3.40
CA SER A 204 -19.99 12.34 -2.36
C SER A 204 -20.57 13.75 -2.22
N ASP A 205 -20.07 14.51 -1.25
CA ASP A 205 -20.43 15.92 -1.07
C ASP A 205 -20.05 16.82 -2.28
N GLU A 206 -19.22 16.33 -3.22
CA GLU A 206 -18.82 17.03 -4.45
C GLU A 206 -19.33 16.37 -5.75
N GLY A 207 -20.21 15.37 -5.64
CA GLY A 207 -20.78 14.63 -6.77
C GLY A 207 -20.34 13.17 -6.84
N ASN A 208 -20.62 12.52 -7.98
CA ASN A 208 -20.34 11.10 -8.18
C ASN A 208 -18.84 10.82 -8.27
N CYS A 209 -18.38 9.68 -7.76
CA CYS A 209 -16.96 9.29 -7.79
C CYS A 209 -16.35 9.33 -9.19
N GLU A 210 -17.12 9.00 -10.24
CA GLU A 210 -16.61 9.02 -11.61
C GLU A 210 -16.14 10.40 -12.09
N VAL A 211 -16.69 11.49 -11.55
CA VAL A 211 -16.32 12.87 -11.93
C VAL A 211 -14.82 13.11 -11.74
N CYS A 212 -14.24 12.50 -10.70
CA CYS A 212 -12.83 12.63 -10.35
C CYS A 212 -12.01 11.39 -10.72
N HIS A 213 -12.62 10.20 -10.71
CA HIS A 213 -11.92 8.92 -10.80
C HIS A 213 -12.18 8.12 -12.07
N GLU A 214 -12.84 8.69 -13.10
CA GLU A 214 -13.03 8.00 -14.39
C GLU A 214 -11.69 7.54 -15.00
N ALA A 215 -10.65 8.36 -14.81
CA ALA A 215 -9.32 8.12 -15.35
C ALA A 215 -8.36 7.35 -14.43
N GLY A 216 -8.78 6.98 -13.22
CA GLY A 216 -7.92 6.29 -12.27
C GLY A 216 -7.02 7.19 -11.42
N TYR A 217 -7.47 8.41 -11.09
CA TYR A 217 -6.70 9.33 -10.25
C TYR A 217 -6.37 8.72 -8.88
N ALA A 218 -5.15 8.96 -8.39
CA ALA A 218 -4.64 8.46 -7.11
C ALA A 218 -4.74 6.93 -6.94
N ALA A 219 -4.59 6.17 -8.03
CA ALA A 219 -4.73 4.71 -8.06
C ALA A 219 -6.12 4.20 -7.63
N PHE A 220 -7.14 5.04 -7.72
CA PHE A 220 -8.54 4.66 -7.57
C PHE A 220 -9.29 4.95 -8.87
N ILE A 221 -10.01 3.96 -9.37
CA ILE A 221 -10.80 4.07 -10.60
C ILE A 221 -12.28 3.84 -10.29
N ALA A 222 -13.13 4.76 -10.73
CA ALA A 222 -14.58 4.61 -10.71
C ALA A 222 -15.13 5.14 -12.04
N THR A 223 -15.71 4.26 -12.85
CA THR A 223 -16.22 4.60 -14.18
C THR A 223 -17.31 3.60 -14.55
N GLU A 224 -18.36 4.06 -15.23
CA GLU A 224 -19.38 3.16 -15.79
C GLU A 224 -18.84 2.24 -16.90
N ASN A 225 -17.65 2.54 -17.45
CA ASN A 225 -16.97 1.66 -18.39
C ASN A 225 -16.44 0.40 -17.69
N ARG A 226 -17.30 -0.62 -17.63
CA ARG A 226 -17.07 -1.88 -16.90
C ARG A 226 -15.80 -2.60 -17.35
N THR A 227 -15.52 -2.64 -18.64
CA THR A 227 -14.30 -3.26 -19.18
C THR A 227 -13.06 -2.49 -18.75
N ARG A 228 -13.10 -1.15 -18.78
CA ARG A 228 -11.97 -0.32 -18.33
C ARG A 228 -11.69 -0.52 -16.84
N MET A 229 -12.71 -0.42 -15.99
CA MET A 229 -12.56 -0.58 -14.55
C MET A 229 -12.07 -1.98 -14.19
N PHE A 230 -12.67 -3.02 -14.78
CA PHE A 230 -12.23 -4.40 -14.55
C PHE A 230 -10.79 -4.63 -14.99
N ASN A 231 -10.39 -4.15 -16.17
CA ASN A 231 -9.01 -4.28 -16.64
C ASN A 231 -8.05 -3.57 -15.68
N ALA A 232 -8.32 -2.33 -15.28
CA ALA A 232 -7.49 -1.60 -14.33
C ALA A 232 -7.31 -2.38 -13.02
N ILE A 233 -8.41 -2.83 -12.40
CA ILE A 233 -8.38 -3.56 -11.12
C ILE A 233 -7.70 -4.94 -11.27
N SER A 234 -7.85 -5.62 -12.40
CA SER A 234 -7.32 -6.98 -12.59
C SER A 234 -5.91 -7.04 -13.14
N THR A 235 -5.39 -5.99 -13.78
CA THR A 235 -4.05 -6.00 -14.39
C THR A 235 -3.06 -5.04 -13.72
N ASP A 236 -3.51 -4.17 -12.83
CA ASP A 236 -2.65 -3.23 -12.11
C ASP A 236 -2.80 -3.39 -10.60
N ARG A 237 -1.67 -3.64 -9.93
CA ARG A 237 -1.60 -3.89 -8.49
C ARG A 237 -2.11 -2.70 -7.68
N PHE A 238 -1.84 -1.46 -8.10
CA PHE A 238 -2.23 -0.28 -7.34
C PHE A 238 -3.74 -0.09 -7.36
N PHE A 239 -4.39 -0.26 -8.52
CA PHE A 239 -5.85 -0.23 -8.61
C PHE A 239 -6.49 -1.38 -7.85
N MET A 240 -5.93 -2.60 -7.92
CA MET A 240 -6.41 -3.73 -7.12
C MET A 240 -6.38 -3.45 -5.62
N MET A 241 -5.27 -2.87 -5.13
CA MET A 241 -5.08 -2.59 -3.72
C MET A 241 -6.08 -1.59 -3.15
N SER A 242 -6.71 -0.78 -3.98
CA SER A 242 -7.77 0.13 -3.54
C SER A 242 -9.07 -0.59 -3.17
N PHE A 243 -9.33 -1.78 -3.74
CA PHE A 243 -10.55 -2.56 -3.50
C PHE A 243 -10.30 -3.82 -2.68
N PHE A 244 -9.13 -4.43 -2.82
CA PHE A 244 -8.79 -5.71 -2.18
C PHE A 244 -7.42 -5.63 -1.51
N THR A 245 -7.20 -6.42 -0.48
CA THR A 245 -5.91 -6.48 0.22
C THR A 245 -5.61 -7.91 0.67
N PRO A 246 -4.34 -8.34 0.63
CA PRO A 246 -3.93 -9.58 1.27
C PRO A 246 -4.14 -9.50 2.79
N ASP A 247 -4.82 -10.49 3.35
CA ASP A 247 -4.78 -10.79 4.77
C ASP A 247 -3.68 -11.82 5.04
N ILE A 248 -2.56 -11.31 5.57
CA ILE A 248 -1.36 -12.08 5.88
C ILE A 248 -1.11 -12.16 7.40
N THR A 249 -2.16 -11.92 8.20
CA THR A 249 -2.08 -12.03 9.66
C THR A 249 -1.70 -13.44 10.11
N ASP A 250 -2.10 -14.45 9.34
CA ASP A 250 -1.64 -15.83 9.41
C ASP A 250 -1.12 -16.26 8.03
N LEU A 251 0.20 -16.39 7.89
CA LEU A 251 0.83 -16.74 6.62
C LEU A 251 0.40 -18.12 6.09
N ALA A 252 0.08 -19.07 6.99
CA ALA A 252 -0.33 -20.41 6.59
C ALA A 252 -1.76 -20.43 6.04
N ASN A 253 -2.60 -19.49 6.47
CA ASN A 253 -4.01 -19.36 6.09
C ASN A 253 -4.31 -18.04 5.38
N ALA A 254 -3.30 -17.46 4.72
CA ALA A 254 -3.42 -16.14 4.13
C ALA A 254 -4.46 -16.11 2.99
N THR A 255 -5.25 -15.04 2.94
CA THR A 255 -6.36 -14.89 2.00
C THR A 255 -6.39 -13.49 1.38
N MET A 256 -7.20 -13.30 0.35
CA MET A 256 -7.58 -11.94 -0.08
C MET A 256 -8.86 -11.54 0.62
N LYS A 257 -8.98 -10.27 1.00
CA LYS A 257 -10.21 -9.66 1.51
C LYS A 257 -10.50 -8.34 0.83
N ILE A 258 -11.72 -7.84 0.98
CA ILE A 258 -12.06 -6.46 0.61
C ILE A 258 -11.22 -5.51 1.47
N ASN A 259 -10.67 -4.46 0.87
CA ASN A 259 -9.90 -3.45 1.59
C ASN A 259 -10.81 -2.42 2.27
N GLU A 260 -11.73 -2.90 3.12
CA GLU A 260 -12.71 -2.07 3.83
C GLU A 260 -12.04 -0.95 4.62
N ALA A 261 -10.91 -1.24 5.26
CA ALA A 261 -10.16 -0.24 6.01
C ALA A 261 -9.73 0.94 5.11
N ALA A 262 -9.18 0.68 3.92
CA ALA A 262 -8.80 1.77 3.02
C ALA A 262 -10.02 2.53 2.50
N ILE A 263 -11.07 1.82 2.10
CA ILE A 263 -12.31 2.45 1.63
C ILE A 263 -12.88 3.37 2.71
N LEU A 264 -13.07 2.89 3.94
CA LEU A 264 -13.65 3.66 5.05
C LEU A 264 -12.80 4.88 5.41
N ARG A 265 -11.46 4.75 5.40
CA ARG A 265 -10.60 5.92 5.64
C ARG A 265 -10.76 7.01 4.58
N VAL A 266 -10.91 6.66 3.31
CA VAL A 266 -11.18 7.66 2.26
C VAL A 266 -12.59 8.22 2.43
N ALA A 267 -13.59 7.36 2.70
CA ALA A 267 -14.99 7.75 2.84
C ALA A 267 -15.23 8.74 3.99
N ASP A 268 -14.53 8.55 5.11
CA ASP A 268 -14.61 9.41 6.30
C ASP A 268 -13.66 10.62 6.24
N ALA A 269 -12.89 10.76 5.14
CA ALA A 269 -11.81 11.74 5.00
C ALA A 269 -10.79 11.68 6.15
N LEU A 270 -10.43 10.47 6.57
CA LEU A 270 -9.39 10.24 7.57
C LEU A 270 -8.00 10.38 6.96
N PRO A 271 -6.98 10.79 7.74
CA PRO A 271 -5.60 10.89 7.25
C PRO A 271 -5.13 9.62 6.51
N PRO A 272 -4.44 9.75 5.37
CA PRO A 272 -3.98 11.00 4.72
C PRO A 272 -5.01 11.65 3.76
N HIS A 273 -6.25 11.17 3.73
CA HIS A 273 -7.29 11.57 2.76
C HIS A 273 -8.18 12.71 3.26
N THR A 274 -7.65 13.62 4.09
CA THR A 274 -8.43 14.70 4.71
C THR A 274 -9.01 15.71 3.72
N GLU A 275 -8.47 15.77 2.51
CA GLU A 275 -8.95 16.62 1.41
C GLU A 275 -9.97 15.91 0.50
N HIS A 276 -10.20 14.61 0.69
CA HIS A 276 -11.15 13.87 -0.13
C HIS A 276 -12.59 14.18 0.33
N PRO A 277 -13.53 14.42 -0.60
CA PRO A 277 -14.95 14.56 -0.25
C PRO A 277 -15.46 13.34 0.49
N ARG A 278 -16.25 13.54 1.55
CA ARG A 278 -16.83 12.41 2.26
C ARG A 278 -17.89 11.73 1.41
N PHE A 279 -18.02 10.43 1.58
CA PHE A 279 -19.07 9.64 0.97
C PHE A 279 -19.45 8.47 1.88
N ASN A 280 -20.64 7.92 1.71
CA ASN A 280 -21.01 6.67 2.36
C ASN A 280 -20.73 5.52 1.38
N PRO A 281 -19.80 4.59 1.68
CA PRO A 281 -19.46 3.51 0.75
C PRO A 281 -20.61 2.51 0.55
N ASN A 282 -21.61 2.53 1.42
CA ASN A 282 -22.83 1.72 1.28
C ASN A 282 -23.92 2.42 0.45
N ASP A 283 -23.78 3.72 0.18
CA ASP A 283 -24.72 4.41 -0.71
C ASP A 283 -24.56 3.89 -2.15
N ASN A 284 -25.69 3.78 -2.84
CA ASN A 284 -25.79 3.24 -4.21
C ASN A 284 -25.25 1.80 -4.38
N GLY A 285 -25.07 1.07 -3.28
CA GLY A 285 -24.71 -0.36 -3.30
C GLY A 285 -23.28 -0.64 -3.75
N GLY A 286 -22.36 0.32 -3.66
CA GLY A 286 -20.95 0.15 -4.04
C GLY A 286 -20.28 -1.02 -3.30
N GLN A 287 -20.41 -1.03 -1.97
CA GLN A 287 -19.90 -2.14 -1.14
C GLN A 287 -20.65 -3.46 -1.37
N ASP A 288 -21.97 -3.44 -1.55
CA ASP A 288 -22.75 -4.66 -1.82
C ASP A 288 -22.34 -5.30 -3.15
N ALA A 289 -22.16 -4.49 -4.20
CA ALA A 289 -21.65 -4.92 -5.49
C ALA A 289 -20.23 -5.50 -5.36
N LEU A 290 -19.35 -4.84 -4.60
CA LEU A 290 -17.99 -5.32 -4.37
C LEU A 290 -17.97 -6.65 -3.59
N LEU A 291 -18.86 -6.82 -2.60
CA LEU A 291 -19.03 -8.06 -1.84
C LEU A 291 -19.57 -9.19 -2.71
N GLN A 292 -20.55 -8.91 -3.58
CA GLN A 292 -21.06 -9.90 -4.52
C GLN A 292 -19.97 -10.37 -5.48
N PHE A 293 -19.17 -9.44 -6.02
CA PHE A 293 -18.04 -9.76 -6.89
C PHE A 293 -16.93 -10.53 -6.15
N TYR A 294 -16.57 -10.12 -4.94
CA TYR A 294 -15.61 -10.82 -4.08
C TYR A 294 -16.06 -12.26 -3.83
N THR A 295 -17.34 -12.47 -3.52
CA THR A 295 -17.91 -13.79 -3.25
C THR A 295 -17.78 -14.69 -4.48
N ALA A 296 -18.07 -14.18 -5.69
CA ALA A 296 -17.91 -14.92 -6.93
C ALA A 296 -16.44 -15.28 -7.22
N ALA A 297 -15.51 -14.34 -7.05
CA ALA A 297 -14.08 -14.59 -7.23
C ALA A 297 -13.53 -15.61 -6.21
N MET A 298 -13.98 -15.57 -4.95
CA MET A 298 -13.66 -16.58 -3.94
C MET A 298 -14.23 -17.97 -4.28
N ALA A 299 -15.41 -18.03 -4.90
CA ALA A 299 -15.96 -19.29 -5.39
C ALA A 299 -15.07 -19.89 -6.48
N HIS A 300 -14.55 -19.08 -7.41
CA HIS A 300 -13.58 -19.54 -8.42
C HIS A 300 -12.27 -20.04 -7.82
N LYS A 301 -11.75 -19.34 -6.80
CA LYS A 301 -10.57 -19.77 -6.05
C LYS A 301 -10.80 -21.13 -5.38
N THR A 302 -11.90 -21.27 -4.66
CA THR A 302 -12.27 -22.50 -3.94
C THR A 302 -12.46 -23.68 -4.90
N ALA A 303 -13.04 -23.43 -6.08
CA ALA A 303 -13.27 -24.44 -7.10
C ALA A 303 -12.03 -24.78 -7.94
N GLY A 304 -10.92 -24.05 -7.80
CA GLY A 304 -9.72 -24.22 -8.64
C GLY A 304 -9.96 -23.83 -10.12
N THR A 305 -10.88 -22.91 -10.37
CA THR A 305 -11.30 -22.49 -11.73
C THR A 305 -10.82 -21.07 -12.10
N CYS A 306 -9.77 -20.60 -11.44
CA CYS A 306 -9.16 -19.31 -11.76
C CYS A 306 -8.40 -19.39 -13.09
N ASP A 307 -8.39 -18.30 -13.83
CA ASP A 307 -7.55 -18.16 -15.02
C ASP A 307 -6.07 -17.97 -14.60
N PRO A 308 -5.11 -18.06 -15.53
CA PRO A 308 -3.75 -17.61 -15.26
C PRO A 308 -3.72 -16.18 -14.70
N PRO A 309 -2.79 -15.85 -13.78
CA PRO A 309 -2.62 -14.51 -13.25
C PRO A 309 -2.51 -13.44 -14.33
N ARG A 310 -3.25 -12.34 -14.14
CA ARG A 310 -3.20 -11.15 -15.00
C ARG A 310 -2.17 -10.12 -14.52
N LEU A 311 -1.86 -10.12 -13.23
CA LEU A 311 -0.73 -9.36 -12.68
C LEU A 311 0.58 -10.05 -13.03
N LEU A 312 1.42 -9.38 -13.84
CA LEU A 312 2.68 -9.94 -14.30
C LEU A 312 3.85 -9.63 -13.37
N ASN A 313 3.79 -8.57 -12.55
CA ASN A 313 4.90 -8.08 -11.70
C ASN A 313 4.42 -7.62 -10.32
#